data_AF-A0A1Y3ZQX1-F1
#
_entry.id   AF-A0A1Y3ZQX1-F1
#
_cell.length_a   1.000
_cell.length_b   1.000
_cell.length_c   1.000
_cell.angle_alpha   90.00
_cell.angle_beta   90.00
_cell.angle_gamma   90.00
#
_symmetry.space_group_name_H-M   'P 1'
#
loop_
_entity.id
_entity.type
_entity.pdbx_description
1 polymer ?
#
loop_
_entity_poly.entity_id
_entity_poly.type
_entity_poly.pdbx_seq_one_letter_code
_entity_poly.pdbx_strand_id
1 'polypeptide(L)'
;MELTRVSLPERIEAAQEGRTRQPEYLPCLVQQWAKTPIRAYFGPCKVQMERLLELLELSSEDEHLAYQDIAMRLFDLLNKNYIQGTAAMELLAAPVRTAWEQTKKRRDRHEQ
;
A
#
# COMPACT_ATOMS: atom_id res chain seq x y z
N MET A 1 12.53 -11.10 -25.45
CA MET A 1 13.31 -10.54 -24.34
C MET A 1 14.02 -11.70 -23.67
N GLU A 2 15.34 -11.80 -23.80
CA GLU A 2 16.10 -12.87 -23.15
C GLU A 2 16.33 -12.54 -21.68
N LEU A 3 15.93 -13.45 -20.80
CA LEU A 3 16.11 -13.32 -19.36
C LEU A 3 17.42 -14.00 -18.97
N THR A 4 18.44 -13.21 -18.66
CA THR A 4 19.72 -13.72 -18.18
C THR A 4 19.63 -13.99 -16.68
N ARG A 5 19.90 -15.24 -16.26
CA ARG A 5 20.00 -15.58 -14.84
C ARG A 5 21.31 -15.04 -14.28
N VAL A 6 21.23 -14.14 -13.30
CA VAL A 6 22.38 -13.65 -12.52
C VAL A 6 22.55 -14.54 -11.30
N SER A 7 23.79 -14.95 -11.02
CA SER A 7 24.07 -15.86 -9.92
C SER A 7 23.89 -15.20 -8.55
N LEU A 8 23.61 -15.99 -7.51
CA LEU A 8 23.47 -15.48 -6.14
C LEU A 8 24.73 -14.73 -5.63
N PRO A 9 25.97 -15.21 -5.88
CA PRO A 9 27.18 -14.48 -5.49
C PRO A 9 27.29 -13.09 -6.11
N GLU A 10 27.05 -12.96 -7.42
CA GLU A 10 27.09 -11.67 -8.14
C GLU A 10 26.02 -10.69 -7.63
N ARG A 11 24.86 -11.21 -7.21
CA ARG A 11 23.80 -10.40 -6.59
C ARG A 11 24.18 -9.90 -5.20
N ILE A 12 24.97 -10.66 -4.44
CA ILE A 12 25.45 -10.28 -3.10
C ILE A 12 26.55 -9.22 -3.21
N GLU A 13 27.49 -9.38 -4.14
CA GLU A 13 28.56 -8.42 -4.39
C GLU A 13 27.99 -7.06 -4.88
N ALA A 14 27.05 -7.09 -5.82
CA ALA A 14 26.38 -5.87 -6.29
C ALA A 14 25.56 -5.17 -5.17
N ALA A 15 25.00 -5.93 -4.23
CA ALA A 15 24.28 -5.38 -3.08
C ALA A 15 25.23 -4.69 -2.07
N GLN A 16 26.46 -5.20 -1.92
CA GLN A 16 27.50 -4.58 -1.08
C GLN A 16 27.97 -3.22 -1.64
N GLU A 17 27.88 -3.02 -2.96
CA GLU A 17 28.18 -1.75 -3.63
C GLU A 17 26.97 -0.78 -3.70
N GLY A 18 25.86 -1.08 -3.02
CA GLY A 18 24.67 -0.23 -3.00
C GLY A 18 23.85 -0.24 -4.31
N ARG A 19 24.14 -1.16 -5.23
CA ARG A 19 23.39 -1.36 -6.47
C ARG A 19 22.42 -2.53 -6.30
N THR A 20 21.25 -2.30 -5.72
CA THR A 20 20.18 -3.32 -5.67
C THR A 20 19.61 -3.59 -7.07
N ARG A 21 20.29 -4.45 -7.84
CA ARG A 21 19.86 -5.01 -9.13
C ARG A 21 19.02 -6.27 -8.94
N GLN A 22 18.01 -6.23 -8.08
CA GLN A 22 17.13 -7.38 -7.86
C GLN A 22 15.75 -7.04 -8.43
N PRO A 23 15.43 -7.42 -9.67
CA PRO A 23 14.09 -7.24 -10.23
C PRO A 23 13.01 -7.92 -9.37
N GLU A 24 13.39 -8.84 -8.48
CA GLU A 24 12.50 -9.51 -7.53
C GLU A 24 12.21 -8.68 -6.26
N TYR A 25 13.04 -7.68 -5.93
CA TYR A 25 12.91 -6.95 -4.66
C TYR A 25 11.60 -6.16 -4.57
N LEU A 26 11.26 -5.41 -5.63
CA LEU A 26 10.00 -4.65 -5.67
C LEU A 26 8.76 -5.57 -5.61
N PRO A 27 8.65 -6.65 -6.42
CA PRO A 27 7.60 -7.65 -6.26
C PRO A 27 7.49 -8.23 -4.85
N CYS A 28 8.61 -8.55 -4.20
CA CYS A 28 8.61 -9.06 -2.82
C CYS A 28 8.06 -8.03 -1.83
N LEU A 29 8.45 -6.75 -1.95
CA LEU A 29 7.90 -5.68 -1.11
C LEU A 29 6.39 -5.51 -1.33
N VAL A 30 5.93 -5.52 -2.59
CA VAL A 30 4.49 -5.43 -2.92
C VAL A 30 3.73 -6.59 -2.29
N GLN A 31 4.25 -7.82 -2.36
CA GLN A 31 3.63 -8.98 -1.72
C GLN A 31 3.60 -8.86 -0.19
N GLN A 32 4.63 -8.30 0.42
CA GLN A 32 4.64 -8.06 1.87
C GLN A 32 3.59 -7.02 2.25
N TRP A 33 3.51 -5.90 1.52
CA TRP A 33 2.50 -4.87 1.77
C TRP A 33 1.08 -5.36 1.53
N ALA A 34 0.87 -6.18 0.51
CA ALA A 34 -0.42 -6.81 0.22
C ALA A 34 -0.95 -7.63 1.41
N LYS A 35 -0.05 -8.24 2.20
CA LYS A 35 -0.35 -9.05 3.39
C LYS A 35 -0.45 -8.24 4.68
N THR A 36 -0.13 -6.95 4.66
CA THR A 36 -0.21 -6.08 5.84
C THR A 36 -1.68 -5.94 6.28
N PRO A 37 -2.00 -6.09 7.58
CA PRO A 37 -3.35 -5.81 8.08
C PRO A 37 -3.80 -4.38 7.75
N ILE A 38 -5.06 -4.20 7.36
CA ILE A 38 -5.57 -2.91 6.91
C ILE A 38 -5.45 -1.83 8.00
N ARG A 39 -5.62 -2.20 9.28
CA ARG A 39 -5.35 -1.30 10.42
C ARG A 39 -3.94 -0.74 10.46
N ALA A 40 -2.94 -1.55 10.10
CA ALA A 40 -1.55 -1.14 10.11
C ALA A 40 -1.26 -0.21 8.93
N TYR A 41 -1.89 -0.42 7.78
CA TYR A 41 -1.83 0.49 6.64
C TYR A 41 -2.46 1.86 6.96
N PHE A 42 -3.61 1.88 7.64
CA PHE A 42 -4.30 3.13 7.97
C PHE A 42 -3.64 3.93 9.09
N GLY A 43 -2.98 3.27 10.05
CA GLY A 43 -2.25 3.94 11.12
C GLY A 43 -3.09 5.02 11.82
N PRO A 44 -2.74 6.32 11.72
CA PRO A 44 -3.49 7.40 12.36
C PRO A 44 -4.88 7.67 11.73
N CYS A 45 -5.17 7.16 10.54
CA CYS A 45 -6.40 7.42 9.78
C CYS A 45 -7.56 6.50 10.19
N LYS A 46 -7.78 6.27 11.49
CA LYS A 46 -8.75 5.26 11.98
C LYS A 46 -10.19 5.51 11.51
N VAL A 47 -10.63 6.77 11.51
CA VAL A 47 -11.99 7.15 11.08
C VAL A 47 -12.23 6.82 9.61
N GLN A 48 -11.22 7.01 8.76
CA GLN A 48 -11.31 6.67 7.34
C GLN A 48 -11.33 5.16 7.12
N MET A 49 -10.59 4.40 7.95
CA MET A 49 -10.64 2.93 7.93
C MET A 49 -12.03 2.42 8.29
N GLU A 50 -12.61 2.89 9.40
CA GLU A 50 -13.95 2.47 9.86
C GLU A 50 -15.00 2.73 8.77
N ARG A 51 -14.99 3.93 8.17
CA ARG A 51 -15.87 4.26 7.03
C ARG A 51 -15.64 3.38 5.80
N LEU A 52 -14.39 2.99 5.54
CA LEU A 52 -14.07 2.11 4.43
C LEU A 52 -14.66 0.71 4.67
N LEU A 53 -14.52 0.19 5.89
CA LEU A 53 -15.09 -1.11 6.26
C LEU A 53 -16.62 -1.07 6.14
N GLU A 54 -17.27 -0.02 6.66
CA GLU A 54 -18.72 0.19 6.51
C GLU A 54 -19.17 0.20 5.04
N LEU A 55 -18.46 0.94 4.17
CA LEU A 55 -18.78 1.00 2.74
C LEU A 55 -18.60 -0.35 2.02
N LEU A 56 -17.74 -1.22 2.55
CA LEU A 56 -17.50 -2.58 2.05
C LEU A 56 -18.38 -3.63 2.76
N GLU A 57 -19.34 -3.21 3.57
CA GLU A 57 -20.24 -4.08 4.35
C GLU A 57 -19.48 -5.02 5.30
N LEU A 58 -18.37 -4.53 5.86
CA LEU A 58 -17.53 -5.24 6.83
C LEU A 58 -17.75 -4.69 8.24
N SER A 59 -17.47 -5.53 9.23
CA SER A 59 -17.50 -5.17 10.64
C SER A 59 -16.21 -4.48 11.09
N SER A 60 -16.23 -3.85 12.26
CA SER A 60 -15.01 -3.31 12.87
C SER A 60 -13.99 -4.39 13.24
N GLU A 61 -14.44 -5.63 13.47
CA GLU A 61 -13.56 -6.75 13.75
C GLU A 61 -12.71 -7.11 12.52
N ASP A 62 -13.16 -6.80 11.30
CA ASP A 62 -12.46 -7.05 10.04
C ASP A 62 -11.23 -6.15 9.81
N GLU A 63 -10.85 -5.31 10.78
CA GLU A 63 -9.63 -4.49 10.72
C GLU A 63 -8.32 -5.28 10.59
N HIS A 64 -8.37 -6.60 10.83
CA HIS A 64 -7.25 -7.53 10.70
C HIS A 64 -7.09 -8.10 9.30
N LEU A 65 -8.06 -7.90 8.39
CA LEU A 65 -7.97 -8.33 7.00
C LEU A 65 -6.74 -7.72 6.33
N ALA A 66 -6.14 -8.48 5.41
CA ALA A 66 -4.98 -8.00 4.68
C ALA A 66 -5.39 -6.90 3.69
N TYR A 67 -4.47 -5.98 3.40
CA TYR A 67 -4.67 -4.92 2.42
C TYR A 67 -5.20 -5.45 1.08
N GLN A 68 -4.67 -6.59 0.62
CA GLN A 68 -5.11 -7.23 -0.62
C GLN A 68 -6.58 -7.66 -0.60
N ASP A 69 -7.10 -8.11 0.54
CA ASP A 69 -8.48 -8.60 0.65
C ASP A 69 -9.45 -7.41 0.53
N ILE A 70 -9.09 -6.29 1.16
CA ILE A 70 -9.80 -5.02 1.05
C ILE A 70 -9.71 -4.48 -0.39
N ALA A 71 -8.54 -4.52 -1.01
CA ALA A 71 -8.34 -4.06 -2.38
C ALA A 71 -9.16 -4.88 -3.39
N MET A 72 -9.26 -6.20 -3.22
CA MET A 72 -10.09 -7.06 -4.07
C MET A 72 -11.58 -6.75 -3.92
N ARG A 73 -12.07 -6.57 -2.69
CA ARG A 73 -13.47 -6.18 -2.44
C ARG A 73 -13.79 -4.81 -3.03
N LEU A 74 -12.87 -3.87 -2.91
CA LEU A 74 -12.99 -2.55 -3.51
C LEU A 74 -13.00 -2.61 -5.05
N PHE A 75 -12.17 -3.48 -5.64
CA PHE A 75 -12.19 -3.72 -7.08
C PHE A 75 -13.54 -4.29 -7.55
N ASP A 76 -14.10 -5.27 -6.82
CA ASP A 76 -15.44 -5.80 -7.09
C ASP A 76 -16.51 -4.72 -6.94
N LEU A 77 -16.41 -3.86 -5.91
CA LEU A 77 -17.34 -2.76 -5.68
C LEU A 77 -17.26 -1.72 -6.81
N LEU A 78 -16.07 -1.35 -7.28
CA LEU A 78 -15.90 -0.44 -8.41
C LEU A 78 -16.59 -0.95 -9.67
N ASN A 79 -16.55 -2.26 -9.91
CA ASN A 79 -17.21 -2.89 -11.06
C ASN A 79 -18.74 -2.95 -10.90
N LYS A 80 -19.26 -3.12 -9.67
CA LYS A 80 -20.71 -3.24 -9.40
C LYS A 80 -21.40 -1.88 -9.21
N ASN A 81 -20.74 -0.96 -8.53
CA ASN A 81 -21.25 0.36 -8.18
C ASN A 81 -20.09 1.37 -8.17
N TYR A 82 -19.84 1.97 -9.34
CA TYR A 82 -18.74 2.90 -9.54
C TYR A 82 -18.73 4.09 -8.56
N ILE A 83 -19.89 4.64 -8.22
CA ILE A 83 -19.99 5.81 -7.32
C ILE A 83 -19.50 5.43 -5.93
N GLN A 84 -20.03 4.33 -5.37
CA GLN A 84 -19.63 3.85 -4.04
C GLN A 84 -18.18 3.34 -4.04
N GLY A 85 -17.75 2.67 -5.10
CA GLY A 85 -16.39 2.20 -5.26
C GLY A 85 -15.37 3.35 -5.32
N THR A 86 -15.70 4.45 -6.00
CA THR A 86 -14.85 5.64 -6.03
C THR A 86 -14.72 6.27 -4.64
N ALA A 87 -15.82 6.39 -3.90
CA ALA A 87 -15.79 6.87 -2.52
C ALA A 87 -14.92 5.98 -1.62
N ALA A 88 -15.03 4.66 -1.75
CA ALA A 88 -14.16 3.71 -1.03
C ALA A 88 -12.68 3.88 -1.43
N MET A 89 -12.40 4.15 -2.71
CA MET A 89 -11.04 4.37 -3.21
C MET A 89 -10.41 5.64 -2.63
N GLU A 90 -11.20 6.70 -2.47
CA GLU A 90 -10.74 7.92 -1.82
C GLU A 90 -10.40 7.71 -0.34
N LEU A 91 -11.17 6.90 0.38
CA LEU A 91 -10.86 6.53 1.77
C LEU A 91 -9.57 5.72 1.84
N LEU A 92 -9.36 4.76 0.93
CA LEU A 92 -8.13 3.96 0.87
C LEU A 92 -6.87 4.81 0.59
N ALA A 93 -7.03 5.95 -0.08
CA ALA A 93 -5.94 6.89 -0.34
C ALA A 93 -5.60 7.80 0.86
N ALA A 94 -6.41 7.83 1.92
CA ALA A 94 -6.22 8.74 3.05
C ALA A 94 -4.82 8.64 3.71
N PRO A 95 -4.27 7.44 4.00
CA PRO A 95 -2.95 7.33 4.63
C PRO A 95 -1.83 7.95 3.79
N VAL A 96 -1.88 7.77 2.47
CA VAL A 96 -0.91 8.34 1.53
C VAL A 96 -1.00 9.87 1.51
N ARG A 97 -2.22 10.42 1.46
CA ARG A 97 -2.44 11.88 1.51
C ARG A 97 -1.93 12.47 2.83
N THR A 98 -2.23 11.83 3.95
CA THR A 98 -1.74 12.27 5.27
C THR A 98 -0.21 12.23 5.36
N ALA A 99 0.42 11.15 4.90
CA ALA A 99 1.88 11.04 4.88
C ALA A 99 2.53 12.12 3.97
N TRP A 100 1.91 12.39 2.82
CA TRP A 100 2.36 13.43 1.90
C TRP A 100 2.30 14.83 2.53
N GLU A 101 1.18 15.19 3.16
CA GLU A 101 1.02 16.48 3.84
C GLU A 101 2.04 16.67 4.96
N GLN A 102 2.31 15.63 5.75
CA GLN A 102 3.34 15.67 6.78
C GLN A 102 4.73 15.88 6.19
N THR A 103 5.04 15.20 5.09
CA THR A 103 6.32 15.34 4.38
C THR A 103 6.49 16.75 3.82
N LYS A 104 5.44 17.30 3.21
CA LYS A 104 5.43 18.68 2.70
C LYS A 104 5.72 19.69 3.82
N LYS A 105 5.00 19.61 4.95
CA LYS A 105 5.23 20.47 6.13
C LYS A 105 6.65 20.38 6.71
N ARG A 106 7.35 19.26 6.53
CA ARG A 106 8.75 19.12 6.95
C ARG A 106 9.69 19.81 5.97
N ARG A 107 9.46 19.65 4.67
CA ARG A 107 10.25 20.33 3.62
C ARG A 107 10.14 21.86 3.75
N ASP A 108 8.92 22.39 3.86
CA ASP A 108 8.68 23.83 3.96
C ASP A 108 9.35 24.46 5.19
N ARG A 109 9.55 23.69 6.27
CA ARG A 109 10.26 24.11 7.50
C ARG A 109 11.79 24.06 7.40
N HIS A 110 12.34 23.29 6.45
CA HIS A 110 13.78 23.24 6.20
C HIS A 110 14.23 24.26 5.14
N GLU A 111 13.29 24.88 4.43
CA GLU A 111 13.53 25.93 3.44
C GLU A 111 13.35 27.37 4.00
N GLN A 112 12.96 27.50 5.28
CA GLN A 112 12.87 28.76 6.03
C GLN A 112 14.01 28.87 7.06
#